data_AF-C4FJR5-F1
#
_entry.id   AF-C4FJR5-F1
#
_cell.length_a   1.000
_cell.length_b   1.000
_cell.length_c   1.000
_cell.angle_alpha   90.00
_cell.angle_beta   90.00
_cell.angle_gamma   90.00
#
_symmetry.space_group_name_H-M   'P 1'
#
loop_
_entity.id
_entity.type
_entity.pdbx_description
1 polymer ?
#
loop_
_entity_poly.entity_id
_entity_poly.type
_entity_poly.pdbx_seq_one_letter_code
_entity_poly.pdbx_strand_id
1 'polypeptide(L)'
;MKKIAILLFGTTFLFGCGTVKNVLGSFETNKQSSKTEPESSIKVKELRIKVIEGVASCRELLDNTVARPQACGKCELIQEGQTLKVIETERCVKYNAIGCITKDGKVFVINNLSCEPVAEGMNIKKETFNERDLKGSTYVVRVVGEDCIAYIRAKKNTKILYTREYGGEFDVTVQMDPETANEVKTMGCVKWVNK
;
A
#
# COMPACT_ATOMS: atom_id res chain seq x y z
N MET A 1 -33.88 -3.75 50.76
CA MET A 1 -33.05 -3.71 49.53
C MET A 1 -33.44 -2.46 48.74
N LYS A 2 -32.51 -1.50 48.59
CA LYS A 2 -32.76 -0.17 48.04
C LYS A 2 -32.79 -0.21 46.51
N LYS A 3 -33.85 0.35 45.91
CA LYS A 3 -33.95 0.67 44.47
C LYS A 3 -33.18 1.97 44.23
N ILE A 4 -32.29 1.99 43.25
CA ILE A 4 -31.65 3.22 42.74
C ILE A 4 -32.04 3.34 41.28
N ALA A 5 -32.93 4.30 41.02
CA ALA A 5 -33.17 4.87 39.70
C ALA A 5 -32.20 6.04 39.53
N ILE A 6 -31.49 6.11 38.41
CA ILE A 6 -30.72 7.31 38.03
C ILE A 6 -31.15 7.73 36.62
N LEU A 7 -31.45 9.03 36.56
CA LEU A 7 -32.04 9.80 35.48
C LEU A 7 -31.10 10.06 34.30
N LEU A 8 -31.78 10.23 33.17
CA LEU A 8 -31.43 10.83 31.89
C LEU A 8 -30.51 12.07 31.96
N PHE A 9 -29.64 12.22 30.96
CA PHE A 9 -29.36 13.50 30.33
C PHE A 9 -29.29 13.32 28.80
N GLY A 10 -30.25 13.93 28.11
CA GLY A 10 -30.22 14.13 26.68
C GLY A 10 -29.54 15.46 26.34
N THR A 11 -28.76 15.47 25.28
CA THR A 11 -28.33 16.70 24.60
C THR A 11 -28.45 16.50 23.10
N THR A 12 -29.50 17.07 22.54
CA THR A 12 -29.70 17.31 21.10
C THR A 12 -28.79 18.46 20.66
N PHE A 13 -27.90 18.22 19.71
CA PHE A 13 -27.21 19.28 18.98
C PHE A 13 -27.91 19.49 17.62
N LEU A 14 -28.56 20.65 17.49
CA LEU A 14 -29.02 21.22 16.23
C LEU A 14 -27.93 22.18 15.74
N PHE A 15 -27.33 21.91 14.59
CA PHE A 15 -26.61 22.95 13.82
C PHE A 15 -27.33 23.14 12.49
N GLY A 16 -27.76 24.38 12.29
CA GLY A 16 -28.67 24.81 11.25
C GLY A 16 -28.02 25.10 9.90
N CYS A 17 -28.93 25.29 8.94
CA CYS A 17 -28.73 25.70 7.56
C CYS A 17 -27.90 26.97 7.38
N GLY A 18 -27.08 26.97 6.33
CA GLY A 18 -26.56 28.18 5.69
C GLY A 18 -26.55 28.00 4.17
N THR A 19 -27.64 28.36 3.50
CA THR A 19 -27.71 28.53 2.04
C THR A 19 -27.24 29.93 1.67
N VAL A 20 -26.13 30.04 0.96
CA VAL A 20 -25.70 31.31 0.35
C VAL A 20 -26.27 31.38 -1.07
N LYS A 21 -27.29 32.22 -1.27
CA LYS A 21 -27.68 32.75 -2.57
C LYS A 21 -26.76 33.92 -2.89
N ASN A 22 -26.03 33.87 -3.99
CA ASN A 22 -25.47 35.07 -4.59
C ASN A 22 -26.18 35.36 -5.92
N VAL A 23 -26.57 36.63 -6.01
CA VAL A 23 -27.40 37.28 -7.00
C VAL A 23 -26.51 37.83 -8.12
N LEU A 24 -27.09 37.80 -9.33
CA LEU A 24 -26.85 38.58 -10.55
C LEU A 24 -25.62 39.51 -10.62
N GLY A 25 -24.95 39.42 -11.77
CA GLY A 25 -24.13 40.50 -12.31
C GLY A 25 -23.68 40.21 -13.74
N SER A 26 -24.59 40.32 -14.71
CA SER A 26 -24.25 40.38 -16.13
C SER A 26 -23.51 41.70 -16.41
N PHE A 27 -22.33 41.62 -17.03
CA PHE A 27 -21.68 42.76 -17.66
C PHE A 27 -21.09 42.29 -18.99
N GLU A 28 -21.81 42.56 -20.08
CA GLU A 28 -21.25 42.58 -21.43
C GLU A 28 -20.48 43.89 -21.59
N THR A 29 -19.22 43.83 -22.03
CA THR A 29 -18.68 44.84 -22.94
C THR A 29 -17.75 44.19 -23.97
N ASN A 30 -18.07 44.46 -25.23
CA ASN A 30 -17.27 44.20 -26.43
C ASN A 30 -15.88 44.86 -26.36
N LYS A 31 -14.83 44.16 -26.81
CA LYS A 31 -13.89 44.74 -27.79
C LYS A 31 -13.00 43.69 -28.48
N GLN A 32 -13.01 43.81 -29.79
CA GLN A 32 -12.30 43.05 -30.82
C GLN A 32 -10.81 43.43 -30.88
N SER A 33 -9.95 42.46 -31.23
CA SER A 33 -8.83 42.56 -32.20
C SER A 33 -7.51 41.92 -31.74
N SER A 34 -7.19 40.79 -32.40
CA SER A 34 -5.87 40.44 -32.97
C SER A 34 -4.61 40.65 -32.13
N LYS A 35 -4.00 39.53 -31.69
CA LYS A 35 -2.67 39.09 -32.14
C LYS A 35 -2.32 37.71 -31.58
N THR A 36 -1.68 36.91 -32.42
CA THR A 36 -1.15 35.57 -32.24
C THR A 36 -0.32 35.40 -30.96
N GLU A 37 -0.68 34.44 -30.10
CA GLU A 37 0.15 33.87 -29.03
C GLU A 37 -0.30 32.43 -28.72
N PRO A 38 0.59 31.57 -28.19
CA PRO A 38 0.60 30.14 -28.47
C PRO A 38 -0.50 29.37 -27.74
N GLU A 39 -1.02 28.33 -28.41
CA GLU A 39 -1.84 27.28 -27.81
C GLU A 39 -1.06 26.54 -26.71
N SER A 40 -0.92 27.15 -25.54
CA SER A 40 -0.66 26.38 -24.32
C SER A 40 -1.99 25.76 -23.90
N SER A 41 -2.30 24.62 -24.53
CA SER A 41 -3.33 23.74 -24.01
C SER A 41 -2.87 23.23 -22.64
N ILE A 42 -3.23 23.95 -21.58
CA ILE A 42 -3.11 23.47 -20.21
C ILE A 42 -4.03 22.25 -20.13
N LYS A 43 -3.46 21.07 -20.35
CA LYS A 43 -4.13 19.79 -20.12
C LYS A 43 -4.28 19.68 -18.60
N VAL A 44 -5.42 20.16 -18.08
CA VAL A 44 -5.83 19.93 -16.69
C VAL A 44 -6.03 18.42 -16.55
N LYS A 45 -4.98 17.74 -16.10
CA LYS A 45 -5.00 16.29 -15.89
C LYS A 45 -5.61 16.04 -14.51
N GLU A 46 -6.72 15.33 -14.51
CA GLU A 46 -7.45 14.98 -13.29
C GLU A 46 -6.56 14.13 -12.38
N LEU A 47 -6.21 14.67 -11.20
CA LEU A 47 -5.43 13.96 -10.18
C LEU A 47 -6.31 12.90 -9.53
N ARG A 48 -5.93 11.63 -9.66
CA ARG A 48 -6.60 10.52 -8.98
C ARG A 48 -6.03 10.35 -7.59
N ILE A 49 -6.86 10.60 -6.59
CA ILE A 49 -6.52 10.45 -5.18
C ILE A 49 -7.40 9.35 -4.59
N LYS A 50 -6.78 8.28 -4.08
CA LYS A 50 -7.46 7.28 -3.25
C LYS A 50 -7.18 7.58 -1.78
N VAL A 51 -8.21 7.52 -0.94
CA VAL A 51 -8.09 7.77 0.50
C VAL A 51 -8.43 6.49 1.25
N ILE A 52 -7.52 6.05 2.11
CA ILE A 52 -7.71 4.94 3.03
C ILE A 52 -7.97 5.53 4.41
N GLU A 53 -9.17 5.34 4.92
CA GLU A 53 -9.59 5.85 6.23
C GLU A 53 -9.28 4.87 7.36
N GLY A 54 -9.36 5.37 8.60
CA GLY A 54 -9.22 4.52 9.78
C GLY A 54 -7.81 4.01 10.01
N VAL A 55 -6.80 4.67 9.44
CA VAL A 55 -5.39 4.37 9.66
C VAL A 55 -4.97 4.96 11.01
N ALA A 56 -4.43 4.14 11.90
CA ALA A 56 -3.91 4.58 13.19
C ALA A 56 -2.47 5.10 13.06
N SER A 57 -1.61 4.37 12.35
CA SER A 57 -0.20 4.73 12.15
C SER A 57 0.38 4.05 10.92
N CYS A 58 1.26 4.73 10.19
CA CYS A 58 2.11 4.14 9.16
C CYS A 58 3.59 4.33 9.50
N ARG A 59 4.43 3.42 8.99
CA ARG A 59 5.89 3.47 9.10
C ARG A 59 6.52 3.12 7.75
N GLU A 60 7.56 3.84 7.37
CA GLU A 60 8.38 3.45 6.23
C GLU A 60 9.08 2.12 6.50
N LEU A 61 8.97 1.21 5.53
CA LEU A 61 9.64 -0.10 5.58
C LEU A 61 11.04 -0.03 4.97
N LEU A 62 11.35 1.05 4.24
CA LEU A 62 12.61 1.23 3.53
C LEU A 62 13.34 2.46 4.04
N ASP A 63 14.43 2.25 4.78
CA ASP A 63 15.32 3.33 5.14
C ASP A 63 16.21 3.79 3.96
N ASN A 64 17.15 4.70 4.23
CA ASN A 64 18.04 5.26 3.21
C ASN A 64 19.21 4.34 2.83
N THR A 65 19.43 3.26 3.57
CA THR A 65 20.52 2.30 3.38
C THR A 65 20.10 1.10 2.54
N VAL A 66 18.80 0.81 2.45
CA VAL A 66 18.27 -0.31 1.67
C VAL A 66 18.37 -0.05 0.16
N ALA A 67 18.89 -1.04 -0.57
CA ALA A 67 18.91 -1.04 -2.03
C ALA A 67 17.48 -0.98 -2.57
N ARG A 68 17.21 -0.07 -3.51
CA ARG A 68 15.87 0.13 -4.07
C ARG A 68 15.80 -0.33 -5.53
N PRO A 69 14.65 -0.86 -5.97
CA PRO A 69 14.39 -1.08 -7.39
C PRO A 69 14.68 0.19 -8.19
N GLN A 70 15.32 0.02 -9.35
CA GLN A 70 15.54 1.11 -10.33
C GLN A 70 14.25 1.36 -11.12
N ALA A 71 13.16 1.63 -10.42
CA ALA A 71 11.84 1.88 -10.98
C ALA A 71 11.23 3.14 -10.37
N CYS A 72 10.52 3.90 -11.19
CA CYS A 72 9.73 5.03 -10.73
C CYS A 72 8.49 4.53 -9.99
N GLY A 73 8.22 5.07 -8.81
CA GLY A 73 6.91 4.94 -8.19
C GLY A 73 5.85 5.64 -9.06
N LYS A 74 4.63 5.10 -9.03
CA LYS A 74 3.45 5.59 -9.75
C LYS A 74 2.55 6.47 -8.88
N CYS A 75 2.79 6.52 -7.57
CA CYS A 75 2.03 7.35 -6.63
C CYS A 75 2.88 7.90 -5.49
N GLU A 76 2.37 8.92 -4.82
CA GLU A 76 2.86 9.39 -3.54
C GLU A 76 1.98 8.83 -2.42
N LEU A 77 2.61 8.43 -1.32
CA LEU A 77 1.96 7.88 -0.14
C LEU A 77 2.11 8.88 1.00
N ILE A 78 1.02 9.51 1.41
CA ILE A 78 1.04 10.59 2.40
C ILE A 78 0.08 10.25 3.52
N GLN A 79 0.61 10.05 4.73
CA GLN A 79 -0.23 9.90 5.92
C GLN A 79 -0.59 11.29 6.46
N GLU A 80 -1.89 11.55 6.57
CA GLU A 80 -2.44 12.75 7.19
C GLU A 80 -3.42 12.36 8.30
N GLY A 81 -2.97 12.52 9.55
CA GLY A 81 -3.75 12.13 10.72
C GLY A 81 -4.15 10.66 10.67
N GLN A 82 -5.45 10.41 10.53
CA GLN A 82 -6.04 9.07 10.53
C GLN A 82 -6.35 8.52 9.13
N THR A 83 -5.76 9.13 8.10
CA THR A 83 -5.94 8.77 6.71
C THR A 83 -4.60 8.56 6.02
N LEU A 84 -4.58 7.64 5.07
CA LEU A 84 -3.49 7.50 4.11
C LEU A 84 -4.00 7.90 2.73
N LYS A 85 -3.38 8.92 2.13
CA LYS A 85 -3.64 9.35 0.76
C LYS A 85 -2.67 8.66 -0.18
N VAL A 86 -3.22 8.08 -1.25
CA VAL A 86 -2.50 7.50 -2.38
C VAL A 86 -2.77 8.38 -3.59
N ILE A 87 -1.77 9.17 -3.97
CA ILE A 87 -1.90 10.21 -5.02
C ILE A 87 -1.17 9.72 -6.26
N GLU A 88 -1.90 9.37 -7.32
CA GLU A 88 -1.27 8.97 -8.59
C GLU A 88 -0.46 10.14 -9.17
N THR A 89 0.73 9.83 -9.71
CA THR A 89 1.63 10.86 -10.21
C THR A 89 2.36 10.48 -11.49
N GLU A 90 2.52 11.49 -12.33
CA GLU A 90 3.41 11.57 -13.50
C GLU A 90 4.90 11.39 -13.21
N ARG A 91 5.25 11.84 -12.01
CA ARG A 91 6.62 12.15 -11.64
C ARG A 91 7.34 10.87 -11.28
N CYS A 92 8.61 10.77 -11.66
CA CYS A 92 9.45 9.67 -11.21
C CYS A 92 9.79 9.85 -9.73
N VAL A 93 8.91 9.38 -8.86
CA VAL A 93 9.13 9.39 -7.41
C VAL A 93 9.96 8.17 -7.01
N LYS A 94 10.84 8.35 -6.02
CA LYS A 94 11.69 7.27 -5.48
C LYS A 94 10.80 6.14 -4.97
N TYR A 95 11.16 4.89 -5.27
CA TYR A 95 10.44 3.73 -4.73
C TYR A 95 10.36 3.81 -3.20
N ASN A 96 9.16 3.58 -2.66
CA ASN A 96 8.88 3.56 -1.23
C ASN A 96 7.83 2.49 -0.92
N ALA A 97 7.92 1.93 0.29
CA ALA A 97 6.94 1.02 0.85
C ALA A 97 6.68 1.41 2.31
N ILE A 98 5.41 1.42 2.70
CA ILE A 98 4.99 1.72 4.06
C ILE A 98 4.11 0.59 4.59
N GLY A 99 4.28 0.28 5.87
CA GLY A 99 3.39 -0.60 6.63
C GLY A 99 2.48 0.26 7.49
N CYS A 100 1.19 -0.03 7.49
CA CYS A 100 0.17 0.73 8.19
C CYS A 100 -0.67 -0.19 9.09
N ILE A 101 -1.07 0.35 10.23
CA ILE A 101 -1.96 -0.29 11.20
C ILE A 101 -3.23 0.54 11.23
N THR A 102 -4.39 -0.10 11.10
CA THR A 102 -5.71 0.54 11.23
C THR A 102 -6.14 0.64 12.69
N LYS A 103 -7.15 1.46 12.99
CA LYS A 103 -7.70 1.62 14.34
C LYS A 103 -8.28 0.31 14.92
N ASP A 104 -8.74 -0.59 14.06
CA ASP A 104 -9.22 -1.92 14.43
C ASP A 104 -8.09 -2.96 14.52
N GLY A 105 -6.82 -2.53 14.44
CA GLY A 105 -5.64 -3.37 14.63
C GLY A 105 -5.25 -4.21 13.42
N LYS A 106 -5.88 -4.01 12.25
CA LYS A 106 -5.46 -4.70 11.01
C LYS A 106 -4.20 -4.06 10.46
N VAL A 107 -3.34 -4.88 9.87
CA VAL A 107 -2.10 -4.43 9.27
C VAL A 107 -2.18 -4.57 7.75
N PHE A 108 -1.65 -3.58 7.03
CA PHE A 108 -1.49 -3.66 5.58
C PHE A 108 -0.21 -2.97 5.13
N VAL A 109 0.34 -3.44 4.02
CA VAL A 109 1.51 -2.86 3.36
C VAL A 109 1.08 -2.29 2.02
N ILE A 110 1.65 -1.15 1.67
CA ILE A 110 1.47 -0.53 0.36
C ILE A 110 2.80 0.00 -0.13
N ASN A 111 3.10 -0.26 -1.40
CA ASN A 111 4.25 0.31 -2.08
C ASN A 111 3.79 1.24 -3.20
N ASN A 112 4.62 2.22 -3.51
CA ASN A 112 4.28 3.21 -4.52
C ASN A 112 4.46 2.73 -5.96
N LEU A 113 4.85 1.47 -6.20
CA LEU A 113 4.89 0.88 -7.54
C LEU A 113 3.55 0.27 -7.96
N SER A 114 2.85 -0.35 -6.99
CA SER A 114 1.50 -0.93 -7.14
C SER A 114 0.39 0.03 -6.79
N CYS A 115 0.61 0.94 -5.82
CA CYS A 115 -0.38 1.90 -5.33
C CYS A 115 -1.65 1.25 -4.76
N GLU A 116 -1.54 -0.01 -4.33
CA GLU A 116 -2.65 -0.78 -3.78
C GLU A 116 -2.25 -1.38 -2.42
N PRO A 117 -3.12 -1.26 -1.40
CA PRO A 117 -2.87 -1.85 -0.10
C PRO A 117 -3.05 -3.37 -0.14
N VAL A 118 -2.10 -4.08 0.45
CA VAL A 118 -2.12 -5.53 0.62
C VAL A 118 -2.12 -5.80 2.12
N ALA A 119 -3.20 -6.39 2.65
CA ALA A 119 -3.30 -6.69 4.07
C ALA A 119 -2.28 -7.77 4.48
N GLU A 120 -1.53 -7.52 5.56
CA GLU A 120 -0.77 -8.57 6.22
C GLU A 120 -1.74 -9.45 7.00
N GLY A 121 -1.76 -10.75 6.66
CA GLY A 121 -2.61 -11.72 7.36
C GLY A 121 -4.05 -11.84 6.85
N MET A 122 -4.43 -11.21 5.73
CA MET A 122 -5.61 -11.71 5.01
C MET A 122 -5.28 -13.09 4.46
N ASN A 123 -6.08 -14.08 4.89
CA ASN A 123 -6.17 -15.40 4.28
C ASN A 123 -5.87 -15.29 2.79
N ILE A 124 -4.70 -15.77 2.36
CA ILE A 124 -4.59 -16.37 1.04
C ILE A 124 -5.82 -17.26 1.01
N LYS A 125 -6.76 -17.01 0.09
CA LYS A 125 -7.79 -18.02 -0.19
C LYS A 125 -7.00 -19.31 -0.19
N LYS A 126 -7.37 -20.28 0.65
CA LYS A 126 -7.09 -21.66 0.27
C LYS A 126 -7.85 -21.81 -1.05
N GLU A 127 -7.28 -21.33 -2.14
CA GLU A 127 -7.31 -22.05 -3.37
C GLU A 127 -6.83 -23.40 -2.90
N THR A 128 -7.80 -24.31 -2.76
CA THR A 128 -7.57 -25.72 -2.75
C THR A 128 -6.85 -26.02 -4.07
N PHE A 129 -5.57 -25.65 -4.15
CA PHE A 129 -4.61 -26.36 -4.94
C PHE A 129 -4.75 -27.78 -4.43
N ASN A 130 -5.18 -28.68 -5.31
CA ASN A 130 -5.13 -30.09 -5.01
C ASN A 130 -3.75 -30.37 -4.43
N GLU A 131 -3.68 -30.95 -3.23
CA GLU A 131 -2.42 -31.38 -2.58
C GLU A 131 -1.57 -32.30 -3.48
N ARG A 132 -2.12 -32.72 -4.63
CA ARG A 132 -1.50 -33.53 -5.67
C ARG A 132 -0.57 -32.75 -6.62
N ASP A 133 -0.59 -31.41 -6.64
CA ASP A 133 0.15 -30.64 -7.65
C ASP A 133 1.44 -29.96 -7.14
N LEU A 134 1.73 -29.97 -5.83
CA LEU A 134 2.98 -29.43 -5.29
C LEU A 134 4.08 -30.51 -5.24
N LYS A 135 4.63 -30.87 -6.40
CA LYS A 135 5.86 -31.67 -6.50
C LYS A 135 7.08 -30.79 -6.17
N GLY A 136 7.41 -30.64 -4.89
CA GLY A 136 8.56 -29.86 -4.46
C GLY A 136 9.17 -30.36 -3.14
N SER A 137 10.48 -30.17 -2.99
CA SER A 137 11.17 -30.38 -1.71
C SER A 137 11.00 -29.16 -0.83
N THR A 138 11.12 -29.33 0.49
CA THR A 138 11.22 -28.22 1.42
C THR A 138 12.64 -27.68 1.42
N TYR A 139 12.77 -26.36 1.46
CA TYR A 139 14.03 -25.65 1.58
C TYR A 139 13.92 -24.58 2.66
N VAL A 140 15.00 -24.34 3.38
CA VAL A 140 15.18 -23.17 4.23
C VAL A 140 16.03 -22.17 3.45
N VAL A 141 15.49 -20.99 3.24
CA VAL A 141 16.12 -19.89 2.51
C VAL A 141 16.35 -18.76 3.48
N ARG A 142 17.61 -18.39 3.71
CA ARG A 142 17.92 -17.18 4.47
C ARG A 142 17.95 -15.99 3.54
N VAL A 143 17.17 -14.97 3.86
CA VAL A 143 17.07 -13.73 3.09
C VAL A 143 17.33 -12.50 3.93
N VAL A 144 17.75 -11.43 3.26
CA VAL A 144 17.82 -10.09 3.85
C VAL A 144 16.60 -9.32 3.39
N GLY A 145 15.80 -8.83 4.35
CA GLY A 145 14.62 -8.03 4.06
C GLY A 145 13.36 -8.83 3.69
N GLU A 146 12.21 -8.27 4.05
CA GLU A 146 10.89 -8.84 3.77
C GLU A 146 10.53 -8.79 2.28
N ASP A 147 11.13 -7.86 1.53
CA ASP A 147 10.99 -7.73 0.09
C ASP A 147 11.49 -8.99 -0.63
N CYS A 148 12.58 -9.59 -0.16
CA CYS A 148 13.08 -10.84 -0.71
C CYS A 148 12.07 -11.99 -0.54
N ILE A 149 11.33 -12.00 0.57
CA ILE A 149 10.27 -12.98 0.84
C ILE A 149 9.13 -12.80 -0.17
N ALA A 150 8.76 -11.56 -0.47
CA ALA A 150 7.75 -11.26 -1.48
C ALA A 150 8.17 -11.73 -2.88
N TYR A 151 9.44 -11.55 -3.26
CA TYR A 151 9.97 -12.06 -4.51
C TYR A 151 9.95 -13.59 -4.59
N ILE A 152 10.33 -14.28 -3.52
CA ILE A 152 10.28 -15.75 -3.46
C ILE A 152 8.82 -16.22 -3.59
N ARG A 153 7.87 -15.56 -2.90
CA ARG A 153 6.44 -15.88 -2.98
C ARG A 153 5.85 -15.71 -4.39
N ALA A 154 6.41 -14.80 -5.18
CA ALA A 154 5.95 -14.52 -6.54
C ALA A 154 6.46 -15.54 -7.58
N LYS A 155 7.45 -16.38 -7.24
CA LYS A 155 7.97 -17.41 -8.14
C LYS A 155 6.92 -18.51 -8.34
N LYS A 156 6.81 -18.98 -9.58
CA LYS A 156 5.97 -20.16 -9.90
C LYS A 156 6.45 -21.36 -9.09
N ASN A 157 5.54 -22.25 -8.72
CA ASN A 157 5.83 -23.48 -7.97
C ASN A 157 6.49 -23.27 -6.59
N THR A 158 6.32 -22.11 -5.97
CA THR A 158 6.77 -21.87 -4.59
C THR A 158 5.60 -21.80 -3.63
N LYS A 159 5.81 -22.31 -2.42
CA LYS A 159 4.87 -22.19 -1.31
C LYS A 159 5.62 -21.89 -0.03
N ILE A 160 5.43 -20.70 0.52
CA ILE A 160 6.00 -20.33 1.82
C ILE A 160 5.23 -21.07 2.93
N LEU A 161 5.96 -21.86 3.73
CA LEU A 161 5.43 -22.62 4.85
C LEU A 161 5.49 -21.81 6.14
N TYR A 162 6.62 -21.18 6.42
CA TYR A 162 6.79 -20.28 7.56
C TYR A 162 7.97 -19.32 7.35
N THR A 163 7.96 -18.23 8.10
CA THR A 163 9.05 -17.23 8.14
C THR A 163 9.45 -16.99 9.59
N ARG A 164 10.74 -16.83 9.86
CA ARG A 164 11.27 -16.44 11.16
C ARG A 164 12.31 -15.34 11.01
N GLU A 165 12.19 -14.28 11.79
CA GLU A 165 13.13 -13.14 11.79
C GLU A 165 14.27 -13.33 12.80
N TYR A 166 15.47 -12.90 12.40
CA TYR A 166 16.67 -12.81 13.23
C TYR A 166 17.46 -11.55 12.89
N GLY A 167 17.26 -10.47 13.66
CA GLY A 167 18.14 -9.29 13.60
C GLY A 167 18.27 -8.67 12.21
N GLY A 168 17.17 -8.61 11.43
CA GLY A 168 17.14 -8.07 10.07
C GLY A 168 17.32 -9.09 8.94
N GLU A 169 17.59 -10.35 9.28
CA GLU A 169 17.54 -11.49 8.35
C GLU A 169 16.29 -12.34 8.60
N PHE A 170 15.85 -13.09 7.59
CA PHE A 170 14.70 -13.98 7.68
C PHE A 170 15.05 -15.37 7.22
N ASP A 171 14.75 -16.38 8.04
CA ASP A 171 14.71 -17.77 7.61
C ASP A 171 13.30 -18.06 7.09
N VAL A 172 13.20 -18.26 5.78
CA VAL A 172 11.96 -18.58 5.09
C VAL A 172 11.98 -20.05 4.71
N THR A 173 11.01 -20.81 5.22
CA THR A 173 10.85 -22.20 4.79
C THR A 173 9.86 -22.25 3.64
N VAL A 174 10.30 -22.80 2.53
CA VAL A 174 9.59 -22.75 1.26
C VAL A 174 9.60 -24.14 0.63
N GLN A 175 8.44 -24.59 0.19
CA GLN A 175 8.33 -25.77 -0.66
C GLN A 175 8.43 -25.33 -2.12
N MET A 176 9.40 -25.86 -2.85
CA MET A 176 9.62 -25.54 -4.26
C MET A 176 10.30 -26.70 -5.01
N ASP A 177 10.27 -26.66 -6.34
CA ASP A 177 11.04 -27.59 -7.16
C ASP A 177 12.55 -27.22 -7.20
N PRO A 178 13.46 -28.14 -7.55
CA PRO A 178 14.89 -27.89 -7.56
C PRO A 178 15.36 -26.81 -8.55
N GLU A 179 14.63 -26.59 -9.66
CA GLU A 179 14.95 -25.56 -10.64
C GLU A 179 14.69 -24.19 -10.05
N THR A 180 13.51 -24.01 -9.44
CA THR A 180 13.16 -22.80 -8.70
C THR A 180 14.12 -22.54 -7.53
N ALA A 181 14.58 -23.58 -6.82
CA ALA A 181 15.57 -23.42 -5.75
C ALA A 181 16.92 -22.89 -6.26
N ASN A 182 17.36 -23.32 -7.45
CA ASN A 182 18.57 -22.79 -8.07
C ASN A 182 18.40 -21.33 -8.47
N GLU A 183 17.24 -20.94 -9.01
CA GLU A 183 16.95 -19.54 -9.30
C GLU A 183 16.98 -18.68 -8.03
N VAL A 184 16.30 -19.14 -6.96
CA VAL A 184 16.27 -18.44 -5.67
C VAL A 184 17.68 -18.26 -5.11
N LYS A 185 18.55 -19.27 -5.23
CA LYS A 185 19.93 -19.20 -4.76
C LYS A 185 20.76 -18.10 -5.44
N THR A 186 20.40 -17.71 -6.67
CA THR A 186 21.09 -16.64 -7.41
C THR A 186 20.56 -15.23 -7.12
N MET A 187 19.49 -15.11 -6.33
CA MET A 187 18.93 -13.81 -5.97
C MET A 187 19.87 -13.04 -5.03
N GLY A 188 20.14 -11.77 -5.32
CA GLY A 188 21.08 -10.96 -4.53
C GLY A 188 20.67 -10.72 -3.07
N CYS A 189 19.39 -10.91 -2.75
CA CYS A 189 18.86 -10.80 -1.38
C CYS A 189 18.88 -12.13 -0.60
N VAL A 190 19.28 -13.24 -1.23
CA VAL A 190 19.37 -14.57 -0.61
C VAL A 190 20.80 -14.82 -0.14
N LYS A 191 20.95 -15.15 1.15
CA LYS A 191 22.24 -15.48 1.78
C LYS A 191 22.63 -16.93 1.55
N TRP A 192 21.68 -17.83 1.73
CA TRP A 192 21.87 -19.26 1.49
C TRP A 192 20.53 -19.97 1.30
N VAL A 193 20.59 -21.12 0.63
CA VAL A 193 19.47 -22.05 0.45
C VAL A 193 19.96 -23.42 0.94
N ASN A 194 19.24 -24.01 1.88
CA ASN A 194 19.48 -25.35 2.40
C ASN A 194 18.24 -26.22 2.17
N LYS A 195 18.43 -27.50 1.85
CA LYS A 195 17.35 -28.46 1.65
C LYS A 195 17.05 -29.21 2.94
#